data_AF-A0A949QZK9-F1
#
_entry.id   AF-A0A949QZK9-F1
#
_cell.length_a   1.000
_cell.length_b   1.000
_cell.length_c   1.000
_cell.angle_alpha   90.00
_cell.angle_beta   90.00
_cell.angle_gamma   90.00
#
_symmetry.space_group_name_H-M   'P 1'
#
loop_
_entity.id
_entity.type
_entity.pdbx_description
1 polymer ?
#
loop_
_entity_poly.entity_id
_entity_poly.type
_entity_poly.pdbx_seq_one_letter_code
_entity_poly.pdbx_strand_id
1 'polypeptide(L)'
;MDDLELLKKYEPVLRFAKSERFFPMAVEPYLEKCSLFPSGPLGAAELFGHFNEPLIDRIGRLESCEYFLRFVNIPLYDFDAWVWWGAGSALGLIAGWFALGLAGLEIAIAAALAAALILFMLASPIRWRIIPATLVLFVFIALGVAPVWFFLRPMPGISVAVEYLVLLPVYLLLLFYLLMRTLKRLIEKILPEGPGLVMDMLSQATETIARQAGNLYAGILKKHPQPVYYGRTMREEDPDGNRWTILQYHYFYAFNDWRLAANGFNHHEGDWEMSAVYLKNDAPYALLLSQHGAGDIERWEDAIKAKDGEGRETTHPIVYAALGSHANYSKPDVIRSPAMYKPGRLQRFLFWFDGLIHYLFLLFNPSQKARHIALEEMRLNPARLLDEHAFDVLRDETDHYIVRLPMEIASGDGLRIGFQGGNSLEPMIKSSSYLKRVMSERKVSQPPAREWRAILLNSEPGWVQYKGLWGVKSMLGEESGPSGPKWDKPRRNQAGVSERIRWGRPLEWLAQLEKNSH
;
A
#
# COMPACT_ATOMS: atom_id res chain seq x y z
N MET A 1 -13.20 1.61 -38.90
CA MET A 1 -12.93 1.10 -37.55
C MET A 1 -13.56 2.08 -36.59
N ASP A 2 -14.53 1.64 -35.80
CA ASP A 2 -15.09 2.49 -34.75
C ASP A 2 -14.11 2.64 -33.56
N ASP A 3 -14.40 3.53 -32.62
CA ASP A 3 -13.50 3.80 -31.49
C ASP A 3 -13.31 2.56 -30.59
N LEU A 4 -14.33 1.70 -30.47
CA LEU A 4 -14.26 0.50 -29.63
C LEU A 4 -13.43 -0.60 -30.30
N GLU A 5 -13.56 -0.79 -31.62
CA GLU A 5 -12.73 -1.67 -32.41
C GLU A 5 -11.26 -1.24 -32.35
N LEU A 6 -11.00 0.07 -32.42
CA LEU A 6 -9.64 0.60 -32.32
C LEU A 6 -9.04 0.40 -30.92
N LEU A 7 -9.83 0.63 -29.87
CA LEU A 7 -9.44 0.33 -28.50
C LEU A 7 -9.12 -1.16 -28.32
N LYS A 8 -9.96 -2.06 -28.85
CA LYS A 8 -9.71 -3.51 -28.79
C LYS A 8 -8.48 -3.93 -29.57
N LYS A 9 -8.20 -3.32 -30.71
CA LYS A 9 -7.00 -3.63 -31.52
C LYS A 9 -5.70 -3.44 -30.73
N TYR A 10 -5.62 -2.42 -29.88
CA TYR A 10 -4.43 -2.11 -29.09
C TYR A 10 -4.61 -2.38 -27.59
N GLU A 11 -5.61 -3.20 -27.20
CA GLU A 11 -5.93 -3.42 -25.79
C GLU A 11 -4.74 -4.04 -25.04
N PRO A 12 -4.36 -3.50 -23.85
CA PRO A 12 -3.25 -4.04 -23.09
C PRO A 12 -3.54 -5.40 -22.46
N VAL A 13 -2.51 -6.24 -22.40
CA VAL A 13 -2.50 -7.45 -21.57
C VAL A 13 -1.86 -7.12 -20.23
N LEU A 14 -2.68 -7.03 -19.18
CA LEU A 14 -2.17 -6.80 -17.83
C LEU A 14 -1.63 -8.10 -17.21
N ARG A 15 -0.42 -8.05 -16.66
CA ARG A 15 0.22 -9.11 -15.89
C ARG A 15 0.26 -8.73 -14.43
N PHE A 16 -0.31 -9.60 -13.60
CA PHE A 16 -0.38 -9.42 -12.16
C PHE A 16 0.50 -10.44 -11.44
N ALA A 17 0.93 -10.06 -10.24
CA ALA A 17 1.46 -11.01 -9.28
C ALA A 17 0.40 -12.06 -8.93
N LYS A 18 0.80 -13.33 -8.73
CA LYS A 18 -0.14 -14.37 -8.26
C LYS A 18 -0.79 -14.01 -6.92
N SER A 19 -0.04 -13.33 -6.06
CA SER A 19 -0.53 -12.84 -4.78
C SER A 19 -1.40 -11.60 -4.94
N GLU A 20 -1.67 -11.06 -6.12
CA GLU A 20 -2.58 -9.92 -6.27
C GLU A 20 -4.00 -10.26 -5.79
N ARG A 21 -4.58 -9.37 -4.99
CA ARG A 21 -5.92 -9.51 -4.41
C ARG A 21 -6.98 -8.77 -5.19
N PHE A 22 -6.62 -7.66 -5.82
CA PHE A 22 -7.56 -6.76 -6.47
C PHE A 22 -7.25 -6.69 -7.96
N PHE A 23 -8.25 -6.99 -8.79
CA PHE A 23 -8.16 -6.90 -10.25
C PHE A 23 -9.15 -5.84 -10.74
N PRO A 24 -8.94 -5.27 -11.95
CA PRO A 24 -9.80 -4.21 -12.44
C PRO A 24 -11.26 -4.65 -12.53
N MET A 25 -12.15 -3.78 -12.08
CA MET A 25 -13.58 -4.04 -12.00
C MET A 25 -14.39 -2.84 -12.48
N ALA A 26 -15.67 -3.07 -12.74
CA ALA A 26 -16.61 -1.99 -12.99
C ALA A 26 -16.77 -1.11 -11.74
N VAL A 27 -16.96 0.18 -11.96
CA VAL A 27 -17.22 1.19 -10.94
C VAL A 27 -18.56 0.98 -10.25
N GLU A 28 -19.58 0.53 -10.99
CA GLU A 28 -20.96 0.49 -10.51
C GLU A 28 -21.12 -0.44 -9.29
N PRO A 29 -20.61 -1.68 -9.28
CA PRO A 29 -20.66 -2.55 -8.09
C PRO A 29 -19.89 -2.01 -6.89
N TYR A 30 -18.85 -1.19 -7.11
CA TYR A 30 -18.14 -0.52 -6.01
C TYR A 30 -19.01 0.57 -5.39
N LEU A 31 -19.65 1.41 -6.22
CA LEU A 31 -20.54 2.47 -5.76
C LEU A 31 -21.77 1.94 -5.03
N GLU A 32 -22.32 0.79 -5.44
CA GLU A 32 -23.41 0.11 -4.73
C GLU A 32 -23.05 -0.29 -3.29
N LYS A 33 -21.76 -0.47 -3.00
CA LYS A 33 -21.26 -0.80 -1.65
C LYS A 33 -20.79 0.44 -0.89
N CYS A 34 -20.58 1.55 -1.58
CA CYS A 34 -20.04 2.77 -0.98
C CYS A 34 -21.11 3.57 -0.24
N SER A 35 -20.66 4.21 0.83
CA SER A 35 -21.38 5.32 1.47
C SER A 35 -20.64 6.61 1.17
N LEU A 36 -21.37 7.71 1.04
CA LEU A 36 -20.83 9.04 0.77
C LEU A 36 -20.78 9.85 2.05
N PHE A 37 -19.62 10.45 2.34
CA PHE A 37 -19.43 11.28 3.53
C PHE A 37 -18.90 12.67 3.15
N PRO A 38 -19.38 13.74 3.81
CA PRO A 38 -18.83 15.06 3.64
C PRO A 38 -17.48 15.18 4.35
N SER A 39 -16.54 15.89 3.73
CA SER A 39 -15.20 16.18 4.27
C SER A 39 -15.00 17.66 4.65
N GLY A 40 -16.04 18.48 4.44
CA GLY A 40 -16.06 19.91 4.69
C GLY A 40 -17.49 20.47 4.69
N PRO A 41 -17.65 21.76 5.06
CA PRO A 41 -18.96 22.38 5.27
C PRO A 41 -19.79 22.52 4.00
N LEU A 42 -19.18 22.72 2.83
CA LEU A 42 -19.91 22.84 1.57
C LEU A 42 -20.49 21.49 1.17
N GLY A 43 -19.70 20.42 1.29
CA GLY A 43 -20.20 19.06 1.06
C GLY A 43 -21.29 18.66 2.07
N ALA A 44 -21.18 19.09 3.33
CA ALA A 44 -22.22 18.82 4.31
C ALA A 44 -23.55 19.53 3.97
N ALA A 45 -23.51 20.78 3.52
CA ALA A 45 -24.70 21.54 3.13
C ALA A 45 -25.39 20.94 1.89
N GLU A 46 -24.63 20.58 0.87
CA GLU A 46 -25.16 20.01 -0.38
C GLU A 46 -25.75 18.60 -0.17
N LEU A 47 -25.20 17.80 0.75
CA LEU A 47 -25.73 16.46 1.05
C LEU A 47 -27.21 16.48 1.49
N PHE A 48 -27.68 17.57 2.12
CA PHE A 48 -29.08 17.75 2.51
C PHE A 48 -30.06 17.75 1.33
N GLY A 49 -29.62 18.16 0.13
CA GLY A 49 -30.47 18.20 -1.06
C GLY A 49 -30.73 16.86 -1.73
N HIS A 50 -29.91 15.83 -1.44
CA HIS A 50 -29.88 14.59 -2.26
C HIS A 50 -30.02 13.29 -1.45
N PHE A 51 -30.46 13.35 -0.18
CA PHE A 51 -30.45 12.19 0.72
C PHE A 51 -31.22 10.95 0.23
N ASN A 52 -32.29 11.13 -0.56
CA ASN A 52 -33.22 10.05 -0.93
C ASN A 52 -32.84 9.28 -2.22
N GLU A 53 -31.75 9.65 -2.89
CA GLU A 53 -31.36 9.04 -4.17
C GLU A 53 -30.22 8.02 -3.97
N PRO A 54 -30.20 6.89 -4.72
CA PRO A 54 -29.06 6.00 -4.76
C PRO A 54 -27.77 6.73 -5.13
N LEU A 55 -26.65 6.32 -4.53
CA LEU A 55 -25.36 7.00 -4.73
C LEU A 55 -24.99 7.10 -6.22
N ILE A 56 -25.19 6.02 -6.98
CA ILE A 56 -24.85 5.96 -8.41
C ILE A 56 -25.56 7.04 -9.25
N ASP A 57 -26.80 7.39 -8.88
CA ASP A 57 -27.62 8.33 -9.64
C ASP A 57 -27.26 9.78 -9.32
N ARG A 58 -26.87 10.05 -8.07
CA ARG A 58 -26.56 11.41 -7.60
C ARG A 58 -25.08 11.79 -7.69
N ILE A 59 -24.16 10.82 -7.69
CA ILE A 59 -22.72 11.09 -7.53
C ILE A 59 -22.17 12.04 -8.61
N GLY A 60 -22.70 11.98 -9.82
CA GLY A 60 -22.33 12.86 -10.92
C GLY A 60 -22.94 14.26 -10.88
N ARG A 61 -23.95 14.47 -10.05
CA ARG A 61 -24.60 15.78 -9.83
C ARG A 61 -23.96 16.59 -8.70
N LEU A 62 -23.07 15.96 -7.92
CA LEU A 62 -22.37 16.63 -6.82
C LEU A 62 -21.39 17.67 -7.37
N GLU A 63 -21.61 18.94 -7.02
CA GLU A 63 -20.78 20.05 -7.47
C GLU A 63 -19.54 20.21 -6.59
N SER A 64 -19.66 19.92 -5.29
CA SER A 64 -18.59 20.05 -4.31
C SER A 64 -17.53 18.96 -4.47
N CYS A 65 -16.27 19.34 -4.19
CA CYS A 65 -15.15 18.42 -4.08
C CYS A 65 -14.93 17.90 -2.64
N GLU A 66 -15.71 18.41 -1.68
CA GLU A 66 -15.56 18.09 -0.26
C GLU A 66 -16.28 16.79 0.12
N TYR A 67 -16.08 15.72 -0.63
CA TYR A 67 -16.62 14.40 -0.32
C TYR A 67 -15.56 13.31 -0.35
N PHE A 68 -15.83 12.24 0.37
CA PHE A 68 -15.14 10.97 0.17
C PHE A 68 -16.14 9.80 0.18
N LEU A 69 -15.78 8.77 -0.59
CA LEU A 69 -16.45 7.48 -0.56
C LEU A 69 -15.84 6.61 0.53
N ARG A 70 -16.68 5.81 1.19
CA ARG A 70 -16.25 4.75 2.10
C ARG A 70 -16.80 3.42 1.59
N PHE A 71 -15.91 2.51 1.21
CA PHE A 71 -16.26 1.19 0.70
C PHE A 71 -16.54 0.20 1.83
N VAL A 72 -15.73 0.21 2.89
CA VAL A 72 -15.91 -0.62 4.09
C VAL A 72 -16.76 0.11 5.12
N ASN A 73 -18.05 -0.23 5.18
CA ASN A 73 -19.06 0.45 6.01
C ASN A 73 -19.42 -0.31 7.30
N ILE A 74 -18.42 -0.79 8.04
CA ILE A 74 -18.66 -1.54 9.28
C ILE A 74 -18.85 -0.55 10.44
N PRO A 75 -20.01 -0.54 11.13
CA PRO A 75 -20.24 0.37 12.24
C PRO A 75 -19.32 0.02 13.43
N LEU A 76 -18.98 1.04 14.23
CA LEU A 76 -18.10 0.92 15.41
C LEU A 76 -16.68 0.42 15.10
N TYR A 77 -16.20 0.65 13.88
CA TYR A 77 -14.83 0.38 13.47
C TYR A 77 -14.07 1.68 13.21
N ASP A 78 -12.76 1.69 13.48
CA ASP A 78 -11.86 2.84 13.32
C ASP A 78 -12.42 4.18 13.86
N PHE A 79 -12.65 5.19 13.01
CA PHE A 79 -13.08 6.53 13.43
C PHE A 79 -14.39 6.50 14.25
N ASP A 80 -15.34 5.64 13.87
CA ASP A 80 -16.63 5.56 14.54
C ASP A 80 -16.46 5.09 15.99
N ALA A 81 -15.53 4.17 16.25
CA ALA A 81 -15.21 3.70 17.61
C ALA A 81 -14.62 4.83 18.48
N TRP A 82 -13.80 5.70 17.88
CA TRP A 82 -13.21 6.85 18.59
C TRP A 82 -14.24 7.91 18.97
N VAL A 83 -15.23 8.16 18.11
CA VAL A 83 -16.34 9.07 18.42
C VAL A 83 -17.13 8.56 19.62
N TRP A 84 -17.50 7.27 19.62
CA TRP A 84 -18.24 6.66 20.72
C TRP A 84 -17.40 6.56 22.00
N TRP A 85 -16.11 6.27 21.89
CA TRP A 85 -15.19 6.33 23.03
C TRP A 85 -15.15 7.74 23.62
N GLY A 86 -15.05 8.78 22.80
CA GLY A 86 -15.04 10.17 23.25
C GLY A 86 -16.33 10.56 23.98
N ALA A 87 -17.48 10.25 23.38
CA ALA A 87 -18.79 10.50 23.99
C ALA A 87 -18.98 9.72 25.31
N GLY A 88 -18.64 8.42 25.31
CA GLY A 88 -18.72 7.57 26.49
C GLY A 88 -17.77 8.03 27.61
N SER A 89 -16.56 8.48 27.26
CA SER A 89 -15.60 9.02 28.21
C SER A 89 -16.10 10.30 28.85
N ALA A 90 -16.69 11.22 28.08
CA ALA A 90 -17.28 12.45 28.61
C ALA A 90 -18.42 12.16 29.60
N LEU A 91 -19.33 11.24 29.26
CA LEU A 91 -20.40 10.79 30.15
C LEU A 91 -19.85 10.10 31.40
N GLY A 92 -18.83 9.26 31.25
CA GLY A 92 -18.16 8.57 32.35
C GLY A 92 -17.47 9.52 33.33
N LEU A 93 -16.82 10.58 32.82
CA LEU A 93 -16.22 11.62 33.65
C LEU A 93 -17.27 12.37 34.47
N ILE A 94 -18.40 12.73 33.84
CA ILE A 94 -19.52 13.40 34.51
C ILE A 94 -20.08 12.48 35.60
N ALA A 95 -20.40 11.23 35.28
CA ALA A 95 -20.94 10.27 36.23
C ALA A 95 -19.97 9.96 37.39
N GLY A 96 -18.67 9.78 37.09
CA GLY A 96 -17.63 9.55 38.08
C GLY A 96 -17.47 10.71 39.05
N TRP A 97 -17.46 11.95 38.53
CA TRP A 97 -17.45 13.15 39.36
C TRP A 97 -18.67 13.24 40.28
N PHE A 98 -19.88 12.99 39.75
CA PHE A 98 -21.11 13.02 40.54
C PHE A 98 -21.15 11.95 41.63
N ALA A 99 -20.59 10.76 41.39
CA ALA A 99 -20.64 9.65 42.33
C ALA A 99 -19.56 9.72 43.42
N LEU A 100 -18.33 10.10 43.07
CA LEU A 100 -17.15 9.94 43.93
C LEU A 100 -16.22 11.16 43.92
N GLY A 101 -16.64 12.30 43.35
CA GLY A 101 -15.82 13.51 43.26
C GLY A 101 -14.51 13.29 42.48
N LEU A 102 -13.40 13.80 43.00
CA LEU A 102 -12.08 13.69 42.36
C LEU A 102 -11.62 12.24 42.15
N ALA A 103 -11.86 11.35 43.11
CA ALA A 103 -11.49 9.94 42.99
C ALA A 103 -12.27 9.25 41.85
N GLY A 104 -13.54 9.62 41.66
CA GLY A 104 -14.35 9.13 40.55
C GLY A 104 -13.86 9.63 39.19
N LEU A 105 -13.36 10.88 39.13
CA LEU A 105 -12.74 11.44 37.93
C LEU A 105 -11.45 10.69 37.58
N GLU A 106 -10.57 10.41 38.55
CA GLU A 106 -9.33 9.64 38.34
C GLU A 106 -9.61 8.23 37.81
N ILE A 107 -10.57 7.53 38.41
CA ILE A 107 -10.99 6.20 37.96
C ILE A 107 -11.56 6.26 36.53
N ALA A 108 -12.41 7.25 36.24
CA ALA A 108 -12.99 7.42 34.92
C ALA A 108 -11.93 7.75 33.85
N ILE A 109 -10.94 8.59 34.17
CA ILE A 109 -9.80 8.87 33.28
C ILE A 109 -8.99 7.59 33.02
N ALA A 110 -8.63 6.86 34.08
CA ALA A 110 -7.85 5.63 33.94
C ALA A 110 -8.59 4.57 33.09
N ALA A 111 -9.89 4.40 33.33
CA ALA A 111 -10.74 3.50 32.55
C ALA A 111 -10.86 3.95 31.09
N ALA A 112 -11.04 5.26 30.85
CA ALA A 112 -11.10 5.82 29.49
C ALA A 112 -9.80 5.60 28.73
N LEU A 113 -8.63 5.83 29.36
CA LEU A 113 -7.32 5.59 28.75
C LEU A 113 -7.08 4.10 28.47
N ALA A 114 -7.47 3.21 29.39
CA ALA A 114 -7.37 1.77 29.18
C ALA A 114 -8.26 1.31 28.02
N ALA A 115 -9.51 1.80 27.96
CA ALA A 115 -10.42 1.53 26.86
C ALA A 115 -9.88 2.08 25.52
N ALA A 116 -9.30 3.28 25.53
CA ALA A 116 -8.67 3.88 24.34
C ALA A 116 -7.54 3.00 23.82
N LEU A 117 -6.66 2.51 24.70
CA LEU A 117 -5.56 1.64 24.33
C LEU A 117 -6.07 0.31 23.76
N ILE A 118 -7.10 -0.29 24.37
CA ILE A 118 -7.71 -1.53 23.88
C ILE A 118 -8.33 -1.31 22.49
N LEU A 119 -9.14 -0.26 22.31
CA LEU A 119 -9.74 0.08 21.02
C LEU A 119 -8.66 0.33 19.96
N PHE A 120 -7.61 1.06 20.33
CA PHE A 120 -6.48 1.33 19.45
C PHE A 120 -5.78 0.05 18.98
N MET A 121 -5.58 -0.92 19.89
CA MET A 121 -4.98 -2.21 19.55
C MET A 121 -5.93 -3.10 18.73
N LEU A 122 -7.23 -3.10 19.04
CA LEU A 122 -8.23 -3.91 18.34
C LEU A 122 -8.56 -3.41 16.93
N ALA A 123 -8.30 -2.14 16.64
CA ALA A 123 -8.51 -1.57 15.31
C ALA A 123 -7.74 -2.32 14.20
N SER A 124 -6.56 -2.88 14.52
CA SER A 124 -5.71 -3.52 13.53
C SER A 124 -4.92 -4.72 14.08
N PRO A 125 -4.89 -5.87 13.38
CA PRO A 125 -4.14 -7.05 13.80
C PRO A 125 -2.65 -6.80 14.05
N ILE A 126 -2.01 -5.93 13.26
CA ILE A 126 -0.60 -5.55 13.48
C ILE A 126 -0.39 -4.84 14.82
N ARG A 127 -1.32 -3.96 15.22
CA ARG A 127 -1.28 -3.27 16.52
C ARG A 127 -1.46 -4.25 17.68
N TRP A 128 -2.44 -5.16 17.57
CA TRP A 128 -2.67 -6.23 18.55
C TRP A 128 -1.49 -7.20 18.70
N ARG A 129 -0.74 -7.44 17.62
CA ARG A 129 0.46 -8.29 17.64
C ARG A 129 1.66 -7.60 18.28
N ILE A 130 1.89 -6.34 17.95
CA ILE A 130 3.15 -5.65 18.30
C ILE A 130 3.07 -4.94 19.65
N ILE A 131 1.99 -4.20 19.94
CA ILE A 131 1.91 -3.37 21.14
C ILE A 131 2.02 -4.19 22.43
N PRO A 132 1.30 -5.31 22.61
CA PRO A 132 1.46 -6.15 23.78
C PRO A 132 2.87 -6.74 23.90
N ALA A 133 3.50 -7.11 22.79
CA ALA A 133 4.86 -7.66 22.81
C ALA A 133 5.89 -6.60 23.22
N THR A 134 5.73 -5.36 22.79
CA THR A 134 6.56 -4.23 23.23
C THR A 134 6.34 -3.92 24.71
N LEU A 135 5.10 -3.97 25.22
CA LEU A 135 4.82 -3.82 26.64
C LEU A 135 5.48 -4.93 27.47
N VAL A 136 5.43 -6.18 27.01
CA VAL A 136 6.12 -7.31 27.64
C VAL A 136 7.63 -7.09 27.66
N LEU A 137 8.22 -6.52 26.61
CA LEU A 137 9.65 -6.15 26.60
C LEU A 137 9.96 -5.13 27.71
N PHE A 138 9.15 -4.06 27.85
CA PHE A 138 9.34 -3.10 28.93
C PHE A 138 9.20 -3.73 30.31
N VAL A 139 8.29 -4.69 30.47
CA VAL A 139 8.19 -5.48 31.71
C VAL A 139 9.46 -6.29 31.95
N PHE A 140 10.03 -6.96 30.94
CA PHE A 140 11.28 -7.70 31.11
C PHE A 140 12.50 -6.80 31.36
N ILE A 141 12.54 -5.60 30.76
CA ILE A 141 13.59 -4.60 31.04
C ILE A 141 13.43 -4.09 32.48
N ALA A 142 12.20 -3.75 32.90
CA ALA A 142 11.91 -3.33 34.27
C ALA A 142 12.24 -4.45 35.26
N LEU A 143 11.87 -5.70 34.97
CA LEU A 143 12.30 -6.90 35.69
C LEU A 143 13.78 -7.23 35.51
N GLY A 144 14.52 -6.54 34.66
CA GLY A 144 15.98 -6.64 34.61
C GLY A 144 16.66 -5.65 35.55
N VAL A 145 16.01 -4.51 35.80
CA VAL A 145 16.49 -3.42 36.67
C VAL A 145 16.01 -3.61 38.12
N ALA A 146 14.73 -3.94 38.29
CA ALA A 146 14.06 -4.13 39.58
C ALA A 146 14.61 -5.27 40.48
N PRO A 147 15.17 -6.39 39.98
CA PRO A 147 15.61 -7.49 40.85
C PRO A 147 16.89 -7.20 41.59
N VAL A 148 17.62 -6.15 41.24
CA VAL A 148 18.68 -5.64 42.12
C VAL A 148 18.07 -5.38 43.50
N TRP A 149 16.84 -4.85 43.59
CA TRP A 149 16.17 -4.59 44.87
C TRP A 149 15.74 -5.84 45.65
N PHE A 150 15.40 -6.93 44.98
CA PHE A 150 15.05 -8.18 45.66
C PHE A 150 16.27 -8.74 46.41
N PHE A 151 17.44 -8.70 45.77
CA PHE A 151 18.72 -9.06 46.39
C PHE A 151 19.35 -7.92 47.21
N LEU A 152 18.69 -6.77 47.42
CA LEU A 152 19.10 -5.76 48.41
C LEU A 152 18.46 -6.00 49.79
N ARG A 153 17.53 -6.95 49.91
CA ARG A 153 16.90 -7.35 51.18
C ARG A 153 17.12 -8.85 51.40
N PRO A 154 17.97 -9.25 52.38
CA PRO A 154 18.24 -10.66 52.64
C PRO A 154 16.96 -11.44 52.92
N MET A 155 16.82 -12.63 52.32
CA MET A 155 15.67 -13.50 52.57
C MET A 155 15.77 -14.15 53.96
N PRO A 156 14.72 -14.08 54.80
CA PRO A 156 14.73 -14.74 56.11
C PRO A 156 14.92 -16.26 55.95
N GLY A 157 15.92 -16.83 56.62
CA GLY A 157 16.18 -18.28 56.61
C GLY A 157 17.12 -18.78 55.51
N ILE A 158 17.67 -17.90 54.67
CA ILE A 158 18.67 -18.26 53.65
C ILE A 158 20.01 -17.60 54.02
N SER A 159 21.11 -18.34 53.88
CA SER A 159 22.45 -17.77 54.06
C SER A 159 22.74 -16.74 52.98
N VAL A 160 23.27 -15.58 53.39
CA VAL A 160 23.76 -14.51 52.50
C VAL A 160 24.71 -15.09 51.44
N ALA A 161 25.58 -16.04 51.79
CA ALA A 161 26.49 -16.66 50.84
C ALA A 161 25.74 -17.46 49.75
N VAL A 162 24.67 -18.17 50.11
CA VAL A 162 23.84 -18.93 49.16
C VAL A 162 23.04 -17.96 48.27
N GLU A 163 22.52 -16.88 48.85
CA GLU A 163 21.75 -15.88 48.14
C GLU A 163 22.58 -15.16 47.06
N TYR A 164 23.79 -14.71 47.38
CA TYR A 164 24.63 -13.95 46.44
C TYR A 164 25.55 -14.80 45.56
N LEU A 165 26.05 -15.96 46.01
CA LEU A 165 26.98 -16.78 45.22
C LEU A 165 26.28 -17.85 44.38
N VAL A 166 25.03 -18.18 44.69
CA VAL A 166 24.29 -19.25 43.98
C VAL A 166 23.01 -18.69 43.35
N LEU A 167 22.10 -18.13 44.15
CA LEU A 167 20.79 -17.72 43.65
C LEU A 167 20.86 -16.51 42.71
N LEU A 168 21.65 -15.49 43.05
CA LEU A 168 21.82 -14.31 42.19
C LEU A 168 22.43 -14.66 40.81
N PRO A 169 23.54 -15.42 40.68
CA PRO A 169 24.06 -15.81 39.37
C PRO A 169 23.08 -16.64 38.55
N VAL A 170 22.38 -17.60 39.16
CA VAL A 170 21.34 -18.40 38.47
C VAL A 170 20.20 -17.52 37.98
N TYR A 171 19.75 -16.59 38.83
CA TYR A 171 18.73 -15.61 38.48
C TYR A 171 19.17 -14.74 37.29
N LEU A 172 20.37 -14.18 37.34
CA LEU A 172 20.92 -13.33 36.27
C LEU A 172 21.08 -14.10 34.95
N LEU A 173 21.54 -15.36 34.99
CA LEU A 173 21.65 -16.21 33.80
C LEU A 173 20.28 -16.53 33.19
N LEU A 174 19.30 -16.88 34.01
CA LEU A 174 17.93 -17.15 33.56
C LEU A 174 17.30 -15.89 32.95
N LEU A 175 17.45 -14.75 33.62
CA LEU A 175 16.98 -13.46 33.14
C LEU A 175 17.64 -13.09 31.82
N PHE A 176 18.97 -13.22 31.70
CA PHE A 176 19.70 -12.95 30.47
C PHE A 176 19.23 -13.86 29.32
N TYR A 177 19.06 -15.17 29.58
CA TYR A 177 18.55 -16.11 28.59
C TYR A 177 17.13 -15.75 28.10
N LEU A 178 16.23 -15.42 29.04
CA LEU A 178 14.86 -15.00 28.71
C LEU A 178 14.85 -13.67 27.94
N LEU A 179 15.68 -12.71 28.34
CA LEU A 179 15.85 -11.43 27.66
C LEU A 179 16.35 -11.63 26.23
N MET A 180 17.42 -12.42 26.04
CA MET A 180 17.97 -12.72 24.71
C MET A 180 16.98 -13.47 23.82
N ARG A 181 16.23 -14.43 24.37
CA ARG A 181 15.18 -15.14 23.62
C ARG A 181 14.04 -14.21 23.22
N THR A 182 13.68 -13.25 24.08
CA THR A 182 12.64 -12.25 23.82
C THR A 182 13.12 -11.24 22.77
N LEU A 183 14.34 -10.72 22.92
CA LEU A 183 14.97 -9.79 21.99
C LEU A 183 15.12 -10.41 20.60
N LYS A 184 15.58 -11.67 20.52
CA LYS A 184 15.65 -12.41 19.25
C LYS A 184 14.29 -12.49 18.56
N ARG A 185 13.24 -12.87 19.29
CA ARG A 185 11.88 -12.92 18.73
C ARG A 185 11.40 -11.54 18.26
N LEU A 186 11.74 -10.48 18.99
CA LEU A 186 11.39 -9.10 18.65
C LEU A 186 12.08 -8.67 17.34
N ILE A 187 13.38 -8.91 17.22
CA ILE A 187 14.16 -8.57 16.02
C ILE A 187 13.69 -9.37 14.80
N GLU A 188 13.38 -10.66 14.96
CA GLU A 188 12.99 -11.51 13.84
C GLU A 188 11.53 -11.31 13.40
N LYS A 189 10.62 -10.95 14.31
CA LYS A 189 9.17 -10.93 14.03
C LYS A 189 8.51 -9.56 14.11
N ILE A 190 9.03 -8.64 14.91
CA ILE A 190 8.35 -7.39 15.26
C ILE A 190 9.06 -6.20 14.61
N LEU A 191 10.38 -6.14 14.70
CA LEU A 191 11.16 -5.04 14.13
C LEU A 191 10.91 -4.85 12.62
N PRO A 192 10.81 -5.90 11.79
CA PRO A 192 10.52 -5.75 10.36
C PRO A 192 9.12 -5.20 10.08
N GLU A 193 8.18 -5.35 11.02
CA GLU A 193 6.81 -4.85 10.93
C GLU A 193 6.67 -3.43 11.49
N GLY A 194 7.72 -2.89 12.12
CA GLY A 194 7.72 -1.56 12.75
C GLY A 194 7.27 -0.43 11.81
N PRO A 195 7.82 -0.32 10.59
CA PRO A 195 7.35 0.67 9.60
C PRO A 195 5.86 0.49 9.26
N GLY A 196 5.43 -0.77 9.06
CA GLY A 196 4.02 -1.10 8.79
C GLY A 196 3.09 -0.71 9.93
N LEU A 197 3.52 -0.88 11.19
CA LEU A 197 2.79 -0.41 12.37
C LEU A 197 2.65 1.10 12.39
N VAL A 198 3.75 1.84 12.19
CA VAL A 198 3.73 3.31 12.21
C VAL A 198 2.77 3.83 11.14
N MET A 199 2.85 3.28 9.93
CA MET A 199 1.94 3.65 8.84
C MET A 199 0.50 3.28 9.17
N ASP A 200 0.24 2.06 9.66
CA ASP A 200 -1.11 1.65 10.07
C ASP A 200 -1.69 2.54 11.17
N MET A 201 -0.88 3.04 12.11
CA MET A 201 -1.30 3.98 13.17
C MET A 201 -1.66 5.38 12.62
N LEU A 202 -0.98 5.82 11.57
CA LEU A 202 -1.23 7.11 10.92
C LEU A 202 -2.36 7.06 9.87
N SER A 203 -2.76 5.83 9.50
CA SER A 203 -3.73 5.56 8.45
C SER A 203 -5.15 5.41 8.94
N GLN A 204 -6.09 5.90 8.11
CA GLN A 204 -7.51 5.59 8.27
C GLN A 204 -7.93 4.34 7.49
N ALA A 205 -7.04 3.72 6.72
CA ALA A 205 -7.28 2.45 6.06
C ALA A 205 -6.42 1.40 6.78
N THR A 206 -6.93 0.79 7.84
CA THR A 206 -6.18 -0.21 8.63
C THR A 206 -5.99 -1.53 7.89
N GLU A 207 -5.12 -2.40 8.40
CA GLU A 207 -5.04 -3.80 7.93
C GLU A 207 -6.42 -4.48 7.93
N THR A 208 -7.26 -4.17 8.93
CA THR A 208 -8.61 -4.71 8.99
C THR A 208 -9.48 -4.24 7.82
N ILE A 209 -9.45 -2.94 7.51
CA ILE A 209 -10.20 -2.38 6.38
C ILE A 209 -9.79 -3.08 5.09
N ALA A 210 -8.49 -3.28 4.83
CA ALA A 210 -8.05 -3.99 3.63
C ALA A 210 -8.53 -5.44 3.57
N ARG A 211 -8.54 -6.16 4.71
CA ARG A 211 -9.09 -7.53 4.76
C ARG A 211 -10.58 -7.55 4.44
N GLN A 212 -11.33 -6.58 4.94
CA GLN A 212 -12.76 -6.46 4.67
C GLN A 212 -13.05 -6.04 3.23
N ALA A 213 -12.27 -5.11 2.68
CA ALA A 213 -12.32 -4.75 1.27
C ALA A 213 -12.08 -5.97 0.38
N GLY A 214 -11.11 -6.82 0.72
CA GLY A 214 -10.88 -8.10 0.02
C GLY A 214 -12.09 -9.04 0.06
N ASN A 215 -12.77 -9.14 1.20
CA ASN A 215 -14.00 -9.94 1.32
C ASN A 215 -15.16 -9.37 0.48
N LEU A 216 -15.35 -8.05 0.52
CA LEU A 216 -16.36 -7.36 -0.28
C LEU A 216 -16.10 -7.54 -1.77
N TYR A 217 -14.85 -7.33 -2.20
CA TYR A 217 -14.42 -7.54 -3.57
C TYR A 217 -14.63 -8.98 -4.04
N ALA A 218 -14.28 -9.99 -3.22
CA ALA A 218 -14.56 -11.38 -3.54
C ALA A 218 -16.08 -11.65 -3.69
N GLY A 219 -16.92 -10.95 -2.92
CA GLY A 219 -18.37 -10.97 -3.09
C GLY A 219 -18.83 -10.35 -4.41
N ILE A 220 -18.20 -9.26 -4.85
CA ILE A 220 -18.47 -8.63 -6.14
C ILE A 220 -18.07 -9.55 -7.29
N LEU A 221 -16.89 -10.17 -7.24
CA LEU A 221 -16.41 -11.11 -8.27
C LEU A 221 -17.35 -12.29 -8.51
N LYS A 222 -18.08 -12.76 -7.48
CA LYS A 222 -19.08 -13.82 -7.66
C LYS A 222 -20.24 -13.40 -8.57
N LYS A 223 -20.58 -12.12 -8.59
CA LYS A 223 -21.68 -11.55 -9.41
C LYS A 223 -21.18 -10.94 -10.72
N HIS A 224 -20.00 -10.35 -10.69
CA HIS A 224 -19.34 -9.68 -11.81
C HIS A 224 -17.96 -10.30 -12.04
N PRO A 225 -17.90 -11.52 -12.62
CA PRO A 225 -16.66 -12.30 -12.72
C PRO A 225 -15.68 -11.78 -13.77
N GLN A 226 -16.13 -10.94 -14.69
CA GLN A 226 -15.32 -10.44 -15.79
C GLN A 226 -14.63 -9.11 -15.42
N PRO A 227 -13.29 -9.03 -15.56
CA PRO A 227 -12.55 -7.78 -15.40
C PRO A 227 -13.01 -6.72 -16.39
N VAL A 228 -12.91 -5.45 -16.00
CA VAL A 228 -13.39 -4.31 -16.80
C VAL A 228 -12.28 -3.30 -16.98
N TYR A 229 -12.15 -2.77 -18.20
CA TYR A 229 -11.44 -1.53 -18.45
C TYR A 229 -12.38 -0.50 -19.08
N TYR A 230 -12.10 0.77 -18.81
CA TYR A 230 -12.79 1.90 -19.42
C TYR A 230 -11.89 2.53 -20.48
N GLY A 231 -12.30 2.41 -21.74
CA GLY A 231 -11.54 2.90 -22.89
C GLY A 231 -11.99 4.29 -23.32
N ARG A 232 -11.07 5.22 -23.54
CA ARG A 232 -11.36 6.57 -24.06
C ARG A 232 -10.49 6.86 -25.27
N THR A 233 -11.11 7.29 -26.37
CA THR A 233 -10.41 7.69 -27.59
C THR A 233 -10.42 9.20 -27.74
N MET A 234 -9.26 9.81 -27.95
CA MET A 234 -9.07 11.23 -28.20
C MET A 234 -8.34 11.44 -29.52
N ARG A 235 -8.63 12.54 -30.22
CA ARG A 235 -7.97 12.91 -31.48
C ARG A 235 -7.51 14.36 -31.39
N GLU A 236 -6.23 14.58 -31.65
CA GLU A 236 -5.57 15.89 -31.55
C GLU A 236 -4.65 16.10 -32.77
N GLU A 237 -4.30 17.35 -33.06
CA GLU A 237 -3.33 17.71 -34.11
C GLU A 237 -2.19 18.49 -33.46
N ASP A 238 -0.94 18.12 -33.75
CA ASP A 238 0.22 18.86 -33.26
C ASP A 238 0.54 20.09 -34.13
N PRO A 239 1.38 21.03 -33.67
CA PRO A 239 1.74 22.22 -34.46
C PRO A 239 2.43 21.91 -35.79
N ASP A 240 2.98 20.70 -35.95
CA ASP A 240 3.63 20.23 -37.18
C ASP A 240 2.63 19.57 -38.16
N GLY A 241 1.33 19.56 -37.84
CA GLY A 241 0.26 19.00 -38.67
C GLY A 241 0.12 17.49 -38.59
N ASN A 242 0.75 16.82 -37.62
CA ASN A 242 0.54 15.39 -37.42
C ASN A 242 -0.76 15.13 -36.66
N ARG A 243 -1.50 14.11 -37.12
CA ARG A 243 -2.73 13.66 -36.48
C ARG A 243 -2.40 12.64 -35.41
N TRP A 244 -2.83 12.90 -34.18
CA TRP A 244 -2.66 12.02 -33.04
C TRP A 244 -3.99 11.37 -32.67
N THR A 245 -3.99 10.04 -32.54
CA THR A 245 -5.10 9.30 -31.92
C THR A 245 -4.60 8.67 -30.62
N ILE A 246 -5.25 8.98 -29.52
CA ILE A 246 -4.81 8.61 -28.17
C ILE A 246 -5.84 7.66 -27.59
N LEU A 247 -5.41 6.43 -27.33
CA LEU A 247 -6.24 5.34 -26.81
C LEU A 247 -5.92 5.16 -25.33
N GLN A 248 -6.77 5.69 -24.45
CA GLN A 248 -6.60 5.59 -23.00
C GLN A 248 -7.37 4.39 -22.45
N TYR A 249 -6.71 3.62 -21.59
CA TYR A 249 -7.27 2.46 -20.91
C TYR A 249 -7.22 2.73 -19.41
N HIS A 250 -8.37 2.89 -18.78
CA HIS A 250 -8.49 3.17 -17.35
C HIS A 250 -8.93 1.92 -16.59
N TYR A 251 -8.28 1.67 -15.46
CA TYR A 251 -8.49 0.50 -14.61
C TYR A 251 -8.90 0.98 -13.22
N PHE A 252 -10.03 0.45 -12.73
CA PHE A 252 -10.51 0.75 -11.39
C PHE A 252 -10.37 -0.48 -10.48
N TYR A 253 -9.72 -0.31 -9.34
CA TYR A 253 -9.56 -1.35 -8.32
C TYR A 253 -10.34 -0.97 -7.06
N ALA A 254 -10.90 -1.95 -6.36
CA ALA A 254 -11.64 -1.69 -5.13
C ALA A 254 -10.75 -1.16 -3.99
N PHE A 255 -9.45 -1.46 -4.01
CA PHE A 255 -8.54 -1.13 -2.93
C PHE A 255 -7.08 -1.22 -3.40
N ASN A 256 -6.22 -0.31 -2.94
CA ASN A 256 -4.76 -0.35 -3.04
C ASN A 256 -4.19 -0.88 -1.73
N ASP A 257 -3.67 -2.12 -1.70
CA ASP A 257 -3.15 -2.75 -0.49
C ASP A 257 -1.61 -2.84 -0.46
N TRP A 258 -0.93 -1.89 -1.11
CA TRP A 258 0.53 -1.90 -1.28
C TRP A 258 1.28 -2.07 0.05
N ARG A 259 0.82 -1.45 1.13
CA ARG A 259 1.38 -1.63 2.48
C ARG A 259 1.36 -3.08 2.95
N LEU A 260 0.28 -3.81 2.73
CA LEU A 260 0.18 -5.22 3.12
C LEU A 260 0.86 -6.14 2.12
N ALA A 261 0.76 -5.84 0.82
CA ALA A 261 1.21 -6.71 -0.24
C ALA A 261 2.74 -6.73 -0.37
N ALA A 262 3.36 -5.55 -0.28
CA ALA A 262 4.78 -5.36 -0.56
C ALA A 262 5.47 -4.36 0.39
N ASN A 263 4.91 -4.13 1.59
CA ASN A 263 5.45 -3.20 2.59
C ASN A 263 5.60 -1.76 2.06
N GLY A 264 4.68 -1.36 1.18
CA GLY A 264 4.60 -0.01 0.63
C GLY A 264 4.06 1.02 1.61
N PHE A 265 4.06 2.28 1.19
CA PHE A 265 3.52 3.40 1.99
C PHE A 265 2.08 3.75 1.60
N ASN A 266 1.61 3.30 0.44
CA ASN A 266 0.23 3.53 0.01
C ASN A 266 -0.69 2.41 0.51
N HIS A 267 -1.87 2.81 0.97
CA HIS A 267 -2.91 1.90 1.43
C HIS A 267 -4.24 2.64 1.50
N HIS A 268 -5.12 2.47 0.50
CA HIS A 268 -6.38 3.21 0.43
C HIS A 268 -7.50 2.46 -0.30
N GLU A 269 -8.74 2.79 0.06
CA GLU A 269 -9.93 2.35 -0.69
C GLU A 269 -9.98 3.04 -2.06
N GLY A 270 -10.43 2.28 -3.07
CA GLY A 270 -10.47 2.71 -4.46
C GLY A 270 -9.09 2.92 -5.06
N ASP A 271 -8.91 2.58 -6.34
CA ASP A 271 -7.69 2.90 -7.06
C ASP A 271 -7.95 3.15 -8.54
N TRP A 272 -7.29 4.16 -9.11
CA TRP A 272 -7.44 4.53 -10.52
C TRP A 272 -6.08 4.58 -11.20
N GLU A 273 -5.83 3.59 -12.04
CA GLU A 273 -4.63 3.49 -12.87
C GLU A 273 -5.00 3.57 -14.35
N MET A 274 -4.01 3.84 -15.20
CA MET A 274 -4.23 3.98 -16.64
C MET A 274 -2.97 3.69 -17.46
N SER A 275 -3.17 3.15 -18.65
CA SER A 275 -2.17 3.14 -19.72
C SER A 275 -2.74 3.81 -20.96
N ALA A 276 -1.90 4.31 -21.85
CA ALA A 276 -2.38 4.85 -23.12
C ALA A 276 -1.48 4.48 -24.30
N VAL A 277 -2.09 4.21 -25.46
CA VAL A 277 -1.37 4.01 -26.72
C VAL A 277 -1.55 5.26 -27.58
N TYR A 278 -0.44 5.87 -27.97
CA TYR A 278 -0.43 7.03 -28.85
C TYR A 278 -0.16 6.58 -30.28
N LEU A 279 -1.06 6.93 -31.20
CA LEU A 279 -0.89 6.72 -32.63
C LEU A 279 -0.57 8.07 -33.27
N LYS A 280 0.55 8.16 -34.00
CA LYS A 280 0.94 9.31 -34.81
C LYS A 280 0.70 8.98 -36.28
N ASN A 281 -0.17 9.74 -36.94
CA ASN A 281 -0.60 9.52 -38.32
C ASN A 281 -1.05 8.06 -38.56
N ASP A 282 -1.90 7.55 -37.67
CA ASP A 282 -2.44 6.18 -37.67
C ASP A 282 -1.43 5.05 -37.42
N ALA A 283 -0.15 5.37 -37.16
CA ALA A 283 0.90 4.43 -36.78
C ALA A 283 1.19 4.50 -35.27
N PRO A 284 1.38 3.37 -34.58
CA PRO A 284 1.67 3.39 -33.15
C PRO A 284 3.05 3.99 -32.86
N TYR A 285 3.08 4.89 -31.89
CA TYR A 285 4.23 5.75 -31.58
C TYR A 285 4.81 5.47 -30.19
N ALA A 286 3.98 5.49 -29.16
CA ALA A 286 4.41 5.28 -27.78
C ALA A 286 3.33 4.58 -26.93
N LEU A 287 3.80 3.87 -25.91
CA LEU A 287 3.01 3.35 -24.82
C LEU A 287 3.28 4.20 -23.57
N LEU A 288 2.22 4.75 -23.00
CA LEU A 288 2.26 5.45 -21.73
C LEU A 288 1.77 4.54 -20.61
N LEU A 289 2.40 4.66 -19.45
CA LEU A 289 2.14 3.86 -18.27
C LEU A 289 1.97 4.78 -17.06
N SER A 290 0.85 4.69 -16.35
CA SER A 290 0.70 5.42 -15.09
C SER A 290 1.61 4.84 -14.01
N GLN A 291 2.47 5.69 -13.46
CA GLN A 291 3.29 5.37 -12.28
C GLN A 291 3.02 6.45 -11.24
N HIS A 292 1.95 6.26 -10.48
CA HIS A 292 1.44 7.27 -9.56
C HIS A 292 1.31 8.65 -10.26
N GLY A 293 1.66 9.74 -9.58
CA GLY A 293 1.58 11.10 -10.14
C GLY A 293 2.65 11.45 -11.19
N ALA A 294 3.62 10.56 -11.49
CA ALA A 294 4.71 10.84 -12.42
C ALA A 294 4.38 10.39 -13.86
N GLY A 295 3.97 9.14 -14.03
CA GLY A 295 3.81 8.53 -15.36
C GLY A 295 5.15 8.24 -16.04
N ASP A 296 5.15 7.27 -16.94
CA ASP A 296 6.32 6.84 -17.71
C ASP A 296 5.92 6.53 -19.15
N ILE A 297 6.89 6.56 -20.07
CA ILE A 297 6.68 6.27 -21.49
C ILE A 297 7.70 5.28 -22.01
N GLU A 298 7.24 4.37 -22.85
CA GLU A 298 8.08 3.48 -23.64
C GLU A 298 7.77 3.73 -25.12
N ARG A 299 8.80 3.77 -25.97
CA ARG A 299 8.57 3.81 -27.42
C ARG A 299 7.85 2.55 -27.85
N TRP A 300 7.00 2.67 -28.87
CA TRP A 300 6.23 1.51 -29.33
C TRP A 300 7.11 0.36 -29.84
N GLU A 301 8.26 0.68 -30.43
CA GLU A 301 9.24 -0.31 -30.88
C GLU A 301 9.81 -1.16 -29.73
N ASP A 302 10.06 -0.54 -28.58
CA ASP A 302 10.66 -1.17 -27.40
C ASP A 302 9.62 -1.84 -26.48
N ALA A 303 8.34 -1.46 -26.62
CA ALA A 303 7.25 -2.04 -25.86
C ALA A 303 7.09 -3.54 -26.18
N ILE A 304 7.12 -4.38 -25.15
CA ILE A 304 6.87 -5.82 -25.27
C ILE A 304 5.39 -6.02 -25.60
N LYS A 305 5.09 -6.75 -26.69
CA LYS A 305 3.71 -7.13 -27.02
C LYS A 305 3.44 -8.61 -26.77
N ALA A 306 2.17 -8.93 -26.55
CA ALA A 306 1.72 -10.30 -26.40
C ALA A 306 1.91 -11.06 -27.71
N LYS A 307 2.10 -12.38 -27.59
CA LYS A 307 2.18 -13.29 -28.74
C LYS A 307 0.88 -14.06 -28.89
N ASP A 308 0.48 -14.31 -30.13
CA ASP A 308 -0.68 -15.16 -30.44
C ASP A 308 -0.35 -16.65 -30.22
N GLY A 309 -1.32 -17.53 -30.49
CA GLY A 309 -1.15 -18.98 -30.35
C GLY A 309 -0.09 -19.60 -31.28
N GLU A 310 0.32 -18.87 -32.33
CA GLU A 310 1.37 -19.27 -33.26
C GLU A 310 2.74 -18.64 -32.90
N GLY A 311 2.80 -17.86 -31.83
CA GLY A 311 4.01 -17.19 -31.36
C GLY A 311 4.35 -15.90 -32.10
N ARG A 312 3.45 -15.37 -32.94
CA ARG A 312 3.63 -14.09 -33.65
C ARG A 312 3.31 -12.94 -32.71
N GLU A 313 4.07 -11.85 -32.84
CA GLU A 313 3.82 -10.63 -32.09
C GLU A 313 2.48 -9.99 -32.50
N THR A 314 1.69 -9.59 -31.52
CA THR A 314 0.39 -8.93 -31.71
C THR A 314 0.51 -7.42 -31.49
N THR A 315 -0.61 -6.69 -31.64
CA THR A 315 -0.71 -5.26 -31.32
C THR A 315 -1.01 -4.97 -29.85
N HIS A 316 -1.08 -6.00 -29.00
CA HIS A 316 -1.45 -5.86 -27.58
C HIS A 316 -0.21 -5.68 -26.70
N PRO A 317 0.04 -4.47 -26.15
CA PRO A 317 1.20 -4.26 -25.27
C PRO A 317 1.02 -5.02 -23.95
N ILE A 318 2.12 -5.55 -23.42
CA ILE A 318 2.17 -6.17 -22.10
C ILE A 318 2.44 -5.08 -21.07
N VAL A 319 1.61 -5.01 -20.04
CA VAL A 319 1.78 -4.09 -18.92
C VAL A 319 1.84 -4.89 -17.63
N TYR A 320 2.85 -4.63 -16.82
CA TYR A 320 3.02 -5.24 -15.51
C TYR A 320 2.40 -4.33 -14.46
N ALA A 321 1.40 -4.84 -13.74
CA ALA A 321 0.81 -4.14 -12.61
C ALA A 321 1.61 -4.44 -11.34
N ALA A 322 2.02 -3.37 -10.66
CA ALA A 322 2.73 -3.46 -9.40
C ALA A 322 1.86 -4.06 -8.29
N LEU A 323 2.43 -5.00 -7.53
CA LEU A 323 1.73 -5.75 -6.49
C LEU A 323 1.16 -4.79 -5.43
N GLY A 324 -0.17 -4.78 -5.30
CA GLY A 324 -0.93 -3.98 -4.33
C GLY A 324 -0.99 -2.48 -4.62
N SER A 325 -0.06 -1.91 -5.40
CA SER A 325 -0.06 -0.49 -5.77
C SER A 325 -0.69 -0.21 -7.13
N HIS A 326 -0.82 -1.23 -7.98
CA HIS A 326 -1.38 -1.22 -9.32
C HIS A 326 -0.71 -0.32 -10.37
N ALA A 327 0.33 0.43 -9.99
CA ALA A 327 1.14 1.20 -10.92
C ALA A 327 1.62 0.33 -12.10
N ASN A 328 1.66 0.92 -13.29
CA ASN A 328 1.88 0.22 -14.56
C ASN A 328 3.33 0.36 -15.02
N TYR A 329 3.91 -0.75 -15.49
CA TYR A 329 5.30 -0.82 -15.96
C TYR A 329 5.41 -1.60 -17.27
N SER A 330 6.37 -1.22 -18.13
CA SER A 330 6.65 -1.89 -19.41
C SER A 330 7.40 -3.21 -19.20
N LYS A 331 8.14 -3.30 -18.09
CA LYS A 331 9.02 -4.42 -17.74
C LYS A 331 8.83 -4.77 -16.27
N PRO A 332 9.12 -6.01 -15.85
CA PRO A 332 9.19 -6.34 -14.44
C PRO A 332 10.35 -5.56 -13.79
N ASP A 333 10.02 -4.59 -12.95
CA ASP A 333 10.98 -3.75 -12.26
C ASP A 333 10.64 -3.54 -10.78
N VAL A 334 11.56 -2.91 -10.07
CA VAL A 334 11.51 -2.58 -8.65
C VAL A 334 10.83 -1.21 -8.48
N ILE A 335 9.65 -1.17 -7.84
CA ILE A 335 8.62 -0.11 -7.96
C ILE A 335 9.01 1.38 -7.84
N ARG A 336 9.74 1.94 -6.89
CA ARG A 336 10.12 3.38 -6.73
C ARG A 336 8.95 4.40 -6.63
N SER A 337 8.57 4.82 -5.41
CA SER A 337 7.50 5.83 -5.15
C SER A 337 7.89 7.30 -5.42
N PRO A 338 7.53 7.95 -6.55
CA PRO A 338 8.08 9.24 -6.98
C PRO A 338 7.95 10.39 -5.96
N ALA A 339 6.97 10.34 -5.06
CA ALA A 339 6.73 11.37 -4.03
C ALA A 339 7.80 11.43 -2.93
N MET A 340 8.54 10.34 -2.68
CA MET A 340 9.73 10.36 -1.80
C MET A 340 10.99 10.90 -2.50
N TYR A 341 10.93 11.20 -3.80
CA TYR A 341 12.06 11.58 -4.65
C TYR A 341 12.14 13.09 -4.85
N LYS A 342 12.06 13.88 -3.78
CA LYS A 342 12.77 15.17 -3.83
C LYS A 342 14.23 14.87 -3.51
N PRO A 343 15.15 14.86 -4.51
CA PRO A 343 16.55 14.55 -4.27
C PRO A 343 17.10 15.44 -3.15
N GLY A 344 17.60 14.83 -2.07
CA GLY A 344 17.98 15.58 -0.87
C GLY A 344 18.69 14.72 0.18
N ARG A 345 19.22 15.40 1.22
CA ARG A 345 20.00 14.77 2.30
C ARG A 345 19.21 13.73 3.11
N LEU A 346 17.92 13.96 3.33
CA LEU A 346 17.07 13.05 4.10
C LEU A 346 16.84 11.73 3.35
N GLN A 347 16.61 11.78 2.04
CA GLN A 347 16.46 10.59 1.21
C GLN A 347 17.74 9.74 1.19
N ARG A 348 18.90 10.36 0.94
CA ARG A 348 20.19 9.67 0.97
C ARG A 348 20.48 9.05 2.33
N PHE A 349 20.14 9.75 3.42
CA PHE A 349 20.27 9.22 4.76
C PHE A 349 19.33 8.02 4.99
N LEU A 350 18.07 8.09 4.56
CA LEU A 350 17.11 6.98 4.71
C LEU A 350 17.54 5.75 3.90
N PHE A 351 18.03 5.91 2.67
CA PHE A 351 18.55 4.80 1.87
C PHE A 351 19.84 4.21 2.44
N TRP A 352 20.75 5.06 2.90
CA TRP A 352 21.96 4.60 3.56
C TRP A 352 21.64 3.87 4.87
N PHE A 353 20.70 4.38 5.67
CA PHE A 353 20.28 3.77 6.93
C PHE A 353 19.55 2.45 6.71
N ASP A 354 18.69 2.37 5.69
CA ASP A 354 18.06 1.13 5.25
C ASP A 354 19.13 0.13 4.80
N GLY A 355 20.06 0.51 3.93
CA GLY A 355 21.19 -0.32 3.50
C GLY A 355 22.08 -0.79 4.66
N LEU A 356 22.29 0.06 5.67
CA LEU A 356 23.01 -0.29 6.89
C LEU A 356 22.24 -1.32 7.73
N ILE A 357 20.92 -1.14 7.91
CA ILE A 357 20.06 -2.12 8.58
C ILE A 357 20.13 -3.47 7.84
N HIS A 358 20.10 -3.46 6.50
CA HIS A 358 20.24 -4.66 5.66
C HIS A 358 21.57 -5.36 5.86
N TYR A 359 22.67 -4.61 5.82
CA TYR A 359 24.00 -5.14 6.06
C TYR A 359 24.10 -5.78 7.45
N LEU A 360 23.60 -5.11 8.48
CA LEU A 360 23.57 -5.65 9.84
C LEU A 360 22.68 -6.90 9.92
N PHE A 361 21.52 -6.90 9.25
CA PHE A 361 20.63 -8.05 9.23
C PHE A 361 21.31 -9.27 8.59
N LEU A 362 22.02 -9.10 7.46
CA LEU A 362 22.77 -10.17 6.81
C LEU A 362 23.95 -10.66 7.66
N LEU A 363 24.68 -9.74 8.30
CA LEU A 363 25.81 -10.03 9.19
C LEU A 363 25.41 -10.80 10.46
N PHE A 364 24.22 -10.52 10.99
CA PHE A 364 23.69 -11.20 12.19
C PHE A 364 22.67 -12.29 11.86
N ASN A 365 22.42 -12.57 10.57
CA ASN A 365 21.51 -13.62 10.14
C ASN A 365 22.03 -15.00 10.60
N PRO A 366 21.18 -15.87 11.19
CA PRO A 366 21.59 -17.23 11.53
C PRO A 366 22.06 -18.06 10.32
N SER A 367 21.68 -17.72 9.08
CA SER A 367 22.21 -18.31 7.85
C SER A 367 23.71 -18.01 7.69
N GLN A 368 24.54 -19.04 7.55
CA GLN A 368 25.97 -18.87 7.28
C GLN A 368 26.24 -18.27 5.89
N LYS A 369 25.38 -18.52 4.91
CA LYS A 369 25.54 -18.03 3.52
C LYS A 369 25.25 -16.53 3.42
N ALA A 370 24.21 -16.04 4.09
CA ALA A 370 23.89 -14.60 4.17
C ALA A 370 25.01 -13.79 4.83
N ARG A 371 25.62 -14.35 5.89
CA ARG A 371 26.81 -13.79 6.53
C ARG A 371 28.02 -13.75 5.62
N HIS A 372 28.23 -14.80 4.83
CA HIS A 372 29.34 -14.86 3.88
C HIS A 372 29.22 -13.79 2.79
N ILE A 373 28.02 -13.62 2.22
CA ILE A 373 27.71 -12.58 1.23
C ILE A 373 28.02 -11.17 1.79
N ALA A 374 27.57 -10.88 3.01
CA ALA A 374 27.84 -9.59 3.64
C ALA A 374 29.34 -9.34 3.91
N LEU A 375 30.06 -10.37 4.38
CA LEU A 375 31.49 -10.28 4.66
C LEU A 375 32.34 -10.16 3.38
N GLU A 376 31.92 -10.81 2.29
CA GLU A 376 32.59 -10.78 1.00
C GLU A 376 32.42 -9.42 0.30
N GLU A 377 31.22 -8.83 0.35
CA GLU A 377 30.96 -7.48 -0.16
C GLU A 377 31.78 -6.42 0.61
N MET A 378 31.86 -6.55 1.94
CA MET A 378 32.64 -5.65 2.79
C MET A 378 34.15 -5.75 2.49
N ARG A 379 34.62 -6.93 2.08
CA ARG A 379 36.03 -7.17 1.71
C ARG A 379 36.36 -6.64 0.32
N LEU A 380 35.44 -6.74 -0.64
CA LEU A 380 35.65 -6.34 -2.02
C LEU A 380 35.46 -4.83 -2.23
N ASN A 381 34.50 -4.22 -1.53
CA ASN A 381 34.11 -2.82 -1.76
C ASN A 381 33.95 -1.99 -0.46
N PRO A 382 35.00 -1.86 0.39
CA PRO A 382 34.87 -1.18 1.69
C PRO A 382 34.45 0.30 1.60
N ALA A 383 34.78 0.98 0.50
CA ALA A 383 34.41 2.38 0.26
C ALA A 383 32.97 2.57 -0.28
N ARG A 384 32.34 1.51 -0.83
CA ARG A 384 30.95 1.58 -1.32
C ARG A 384 29.92 1.50 -0.21
N LEU A 385 30.23 1.05 1.01
CA LEU A 385 29.23 0.93 2.10
C LEU A 385 28.47 2.24 2.44
N LEU A 386 28.97 3.39 1.99
CA LEU A 386 28.35 4.71 2.15
C LEU A 386 27.63 5.21 0.89
N ASP A 387 27.66 4.43 -0.20
CA ASP A 387 27.08 4.75 -1.49
C ASP A 387 25.61 4.33 -1.56
N GLU A 388 24.78 5.10 -2.24
CA GLU A 388 23.31 4.97 -2.24
C GLU A 388 22.84 3.62 -2.83
N HIS A 389 23.65 3.04 -3.73
CA HIS A 389 23.37 1.82 -4.48
C HIS A 389 24.29 0.64 -4.12
N ALA A 390 25.08 0.77 -3.04
CA ALA A 390 26.10 -0.20 -2.65
C ALA A 390 25.58 -1.63 -2.49
N PHE A 391 24.32 -1.76 -2.10
CA PHE A 391 23.67 -3.02 -1.76
C PHE A 391 22.64 -3.46 -2.80
N ASP A 392 22.53 -2.75 -3.93
CA ASP A 392 21.51 -3.00 -4.94
C ASP A 392 21.68 -4.34 -5.68
N VAL A 393 22.86 -4.95 -5.59
CA VAL A 393 23.20 -6.20 -6.28
C VAL A 393 23.16 -7.40 -5.32
N LEU A 394 23.06 -7.17 -4.00
CA LEU A 394 23.00 -8.25 -3.00
C LEU A 394 21.62 -8.91 -3.04
N ARG A 395 21.53 -10.02 -3.78
CA ARG A 395 20.34 -10.90 -3.82
C ARG A 395 20.66 -12.19 -3.09
N ASP A 396 19.84 -12.53 -2.09
CA ASP A 396 19.81 -13.88 -1.55
C ASP A 396 19.01 -14.75 -2.54
N GLU A 397 19.65 -15.78 -3.10
CA GLU A 397 19.05 -16.76 -4.03
C GLU A 397 17.79 -17.45 -3.46
N THR A 398 17.56 -17.35 -2.14
CA THR A 398 16.40 -17.93 -1.45
C THR A 398 15.31 -16.93 -1.05
N ASP A 399 15.56 -15.63 -1.15
CA ASP A 399 14.75 -14.60 -0.50
C ASP A 399 14.28 -13.56 -1.54
N HIS A 400 13.20 -13.92 -2.24
CA HIS A 400 12.57 -13.19 -3.36
C HIS A 400 11.94 -11.83 -3.01
N TYR A 401 12.17 -11.29 -1.81
CA TYR A 401 11.63 -9.99 -1.41
C TYR A 401 12.59 -9.35 -0.40
N ILE A 402 13.79 -8.93 -0.76
CA ILE A 402 14.59 -8.16 0.23
C ILE A 402 13.85 -6.83 0.46
N VAL A 403 13.63 -6.46 1.73
CA VAL A 403 12.81 -5.31 2.13
C VAL A 403 13.53 -4.02 1.73
N ARG A 404 13.64 -3.70 0.44
CA ARG A 404 13.88 -2.32 0.06
C ARG A 404 12.60 -1.59 0.37
N LEU A 405 12.62 -0.70 1.35
CA LEU A 405 11.56 0.27 1.45
C LEU A 405 11.58 1.12 0.16
N PRO A 406 10.52 1.10 -0.69
CA PRO A 406 9.37 0.20 -0.69
C PRO A 406 9.17 -0.48 -2.06
N MET A 407 9.83 -1.62 -2.38
CA MET A 407 9.81 -2.13 -3.76
C MET A 407 10.19 -3.61 -3.93
N GLU A 408 9.35 -4.38 -4.65
CA GLU A 408 9.69 -5.35 -5.73
C GLU A 408 8.41 -6.12 -6.16
N ILE A 409 8.29 -6.39 -7.47
CA ILE A 409 7.19 -7.16 -8.10
C ILE A 409 7.34 -8.65 -7.77
N ALA A 410 6.23 -9.29 -7.37
CA ALA A 410 6.18 -10.73 -7.13
C ALA A 410 5.65 -11.49 -8.36
N SER A 411 6.48 -12.26 -9.05
CA SER A 411 5.98 -13.28 -9.98
C SER A 411 5.67 -14.57 -9.19
N GLY A 412 4.50 -14.62 -8.55
CA GLY A 412 4.15 -15.73 -7.65
C GLY A 412 3.90 -17.10 -8.32
N ASP A 413 4.12 -17.25 -9.63
CA ASP A 413 3.86 -18.50 -10.38
C ASP A 413 5.03 -19.50 -10.38
N GLY A 414 6.13 -19.22 -9.66
CA GLY A 414 7.31 -20.11 -9.70
C GLY A 414 8.15 -19.94 -10.97
N LEU A 415 7.84 -18.92 -11.77
CA LEU A 415 8.64 -18.47 -12.91
C LEU A 415 9.31 -17.16 -12.51
N ARG A 416 10.65 -17.16 -12.45
CA ARG A 416 11.41 -15.93 -12.26
C ARG A 416 11.31 -15.15 -13.56
N ILE A 417 10.55 -14.04 -13.57
CA ILE A 417 10.66 -13.12 -14.69
C ILE A 417 11.99 -12.38 -14.51
N GLY A 418 12.98 -12.69 -15.34
CA GLY A 418 14.23 -11.94 -15.38
C GLY A 418 13.94 -10.48 -15.70
N PHE A 419 14.85 -9.58 -15.30
CA PHE A 419 14.76 -8.14 -15.59
C PHE A 419 14.50 -7.82 -17.08
N GLN A 420 14.86 -8.75 -17.98
CA GLN A 420 14.63 -8.67 -19.43
C GLN A 420 13.28 -9.27 -19.90
N GLY A 421 12.37 -9.64 -18.99
CA GLY A 421 11.07 -10.24 -19.34
C GLY A 421 11.13 -11.74 -19.70
N GLY A 422 12.32 -12.35 -19.70
CA GLY A 422 12.52 -13.78 -19.95
C GLY A 422 12.22 -14.63 -18.72
N ASN A 423 11.44 -15.69 -18.90
CA ASN A 423 11.15 -16.66 -17.85
C ASN A 423 12.40 -17.52 -17.56
N SER A 424 12.95 -17.43 -16.34
CA SER A 424 13.96 -18.37 -15.85
C SER A 424 13.27 -19.64 -15.31
N LEU A 425 13.88 -20.79 -15.61
CA LEU A 425 13.46 -22.12 -15.13
C LEU A 425 14.03 -22.46 -13.75
N GLU A 426 14.70 -21.52 -13.08
CA GLU A 426 15.26 -21.77 -11.74
C GLU A 426 14.14 -21.99 -10.72
N PRO A 427 14.23 -23.04 -9.89
CA PRO A 427 13.21 -23.32 -8.89
C PRO A 427 13.23 -22.26 -7.78
N MET A 428 12.06 -21.67 -7.47
CA MET A 428 11.93 -20.75 -6.34
C MET A 428 12.10 -21.49 -5.00
N ILE A 429 13.03 -21.03 -4.17
CA ILE A 429 13.14 -21.45 -2.76
C ILE A 429 12.28 -20.52 -1.89
N LYS A 430 11.56 -21.07 -0.91
CA LYS A 430 10.70 -20.30 0.00
C LYS A 430 11.54 -19.36 0.87
N SER A 431 11.11 -18.10 0.95
CA SER A 431 11.72 -17.10 1.81
C SER A 431 11.82 -17.56 3.27
N SER A 432 12.97 -17.31 3.87
CA SER A 432 13.23 -17.53 5.30
C SER A 432 12.47 -16.53 6.18
N SER A 433 12.27 -15.29 5.69
CA SER A 433 11.50 -14.26 6.40
C SER A 433 10.02 -14.60 6.49
N TYR A 434 9.49 -14.48 7.71
CA TYR A 434 8.10 -14.75 8.05
C TYR A 434 7.12 -13.85 7.27
N LEU A 435 7.38 -12.55 7.24
CA LEU A 435 6.50 -11.58 6.60
C LEU A 435 6.35 -11.87 5.11
N LYS A 436 7.47 -12.12 4.42
CA LYS A 436 7.51 -12.45 2.99
C LYS A 436 6.74 -13.74 2.69
N ARG A 437 6.89 -14.77 3.54
CA ARG A 437 6.15 -16.04 3.39
C ARG A 437 4.64 -15.86 3.60
N VAL A 438 4.23 -15.10 4.61
CA VAL A 438 2.81 -14.86 4.90
C VAL A 438 2.14 -14.01 3.81
N MET A 439 2.83 -13.00 3.28
CA MET A 439 2.25 -12.12 2.25
C MET A 439 2.20 -12.78 0.86
N SER A 440 3.17 -13.62 0.52
CA SER A 440 3.17 -14.37 -0.76
C SER A 440 2.12 -15.50 -0.79
N GLU A 441 1.82 -16.12 0.34
CA GLU A 441 0.80 -17.18 0.46
C GLU A 441 -0.59 -16.62 0.87
N ARG A 442 -0.81 -15.32 0.70
CA ARG A 442 -2.06 -14.68 1.10
C ARG A 442 -3.25 -15.23 0.30
N LYS A 443 -4.40 -15.38 0.96
CA LYS A 443 -5.65 -15.74 0.28
C LYS A 443 -6.02 -14.63 -0.72
N VAL A 444 -6.23 -15.02 -1.97
CA VAL A 444 -6.63 -14.16 -3.08
C VAL A 444 -7.94 -14.65 -3.70
N SER A 445 -8.65 -13.76 -4.39
CA SER A 445 -9.83 -14.10 -5.19
C SER A 445 -9.58 -13.59 -6.61
N GLN A 446 -9.26 -14.51 -7.51
CA GLN A 446 -8.94 -14.18 -8.89
C GLN A 446 -10.22 -14.20 -9.74
N PRO A 447 -10.37 -13.27 -10.71
CA PRO A 447 -11.46 -13.34 -11.66
C PRO A 447 -11.34 -14.63 -12.48
N PRO A 448 -12.43 -15.39 -12.67
CA PRO A 448 -12.38 -16.62 -13.44
C PRO A 448 -12.21 -16.36 -14.95
N ALA A 449 -12.63 -15.18 -15.43
CA ALA A 449 -12.41 -14.75 -16.80
C ALA A 449 -11.06 -14.03 -16.94
N ARG A 450 -10.35 -14.31 -18.03
CA ARG A 450 -9.09 -13.65 -18.39
C ARG A 450 -9.27 -12.55 -19.45
N GLU A 451 -10.46 -12.47 -20.04
CA GLU A 451 -10.80 -11.51 -21.08
C GLU A 451 -11.42 -10.25 -20.49
N TRP A 452 -11.10 -9.12 -21.11
CA TRP A 452 -11.67 -7.84 -20.75
C TRP A 452 -13.14 -7.72 -21.15
N ARG A 453 -13.92 -7.04 -20.31
CA ARG A 453 -15.10 -6.31 -20.74
C ARG A 453 -14.71 -4.85 -20.99
N ALA A 454 -14.74 -4.43 -22.24
CA ALA A 454 -14.47 -3.06 -22.65
C ALA A 454 -15.71 -2.18 -22.46
N ILE A 455 -15.57 -1.04 -21.79
CA ILE A 455 -16.62 -0.01 -21.68
C ILE A 455 -16.10 1.30 -22.27
N LEU A 456 -16.84 1.90 -23.20
CA LEU A 456 -16.48 3.18 -23.79
C LEU A 456 -16.73 4.31 -22.78
N LEU A 457 -15.68 5.05 -22.43
CA LEU A 457 -15.69 6.11 -21.44
C LEU A 457 -15.97 7.49 -22.05
N ASN A 458 -15.93 7.62 -23.38
CA ASN A 458 -16.25 8.86 -24.10
C ASN A 458 -17.66 9.41 -23.81
N SER A 459 -18.59 8.56 -23.38
CA SER A 459 -19.93 9.01 -22.94
C SER A 459 -19.92 9.77 -21.61
N GLU A 460 -18.78 9.77 -20.90
CA GLU A 460 -18.59 10.34 -19.55
C GLU A 460 -19.75 10.03 -18.59
N PRO A 461 -19.93 8.75 -18.19
CA PRO A 461 -20.98 8.38 -17.24
C PRO A 461 -20.90 9.25 -15.98
N GLY A 462 -22.03 9.49 -15.32
CA GLY A 462 -22.14 10.52 -14.27
C GLY A 462 -21.03 10.48 -13.21
N TRP A 463 -20.59 9.29 -12.78
CA TRP A 463 -19.50 9.14 -11.81
C TRP A 463 -18.16 9.72 -12.25
N VAL A 464 -17.91 9.92 -13.56
CA VAL A 464 -16.70 10.61 -14.08
C VAL A 464 -16.67 12.07 -13.62
N GLN A 465 -17.84 12.69 -13.41
CA GLN A 465 -17.93 14.07 -12.93
C GLN A 465 -17.69 14.20 -11.42
N TYR A 466 -17.58 13.09 -10.68
CA TYR A 466 -17.34 13.13 -9.25
C TYR A 466 -15.96 13.69 -8.91
N LYS A 467 -15.95 14.80 -8.17
CA LYS A 467 -14.75 15.58 -7.80
C LYS A 467 -14.14 15.17 -6.46
N GLY A 468 -14.82 14.33 -5.68
CA GLY A 468 -14.37 13.89 -4.36
C GLY A 468 -13.35 12.76 -4.41
N LEU A 469 -13.05 12.21 -3.23
CA LEU A 469 -12.12 11.10 -3.06
C LEU A 469 -12.83 9.75 -3.19
N TRP A 470 -12.23 8.82 -3.91
CA TRP A 470 -12.70 7.44 -4.13
C TRP A 470 -12.34 6.49 -2.99
N GLY A 471 -12.28 7.00 -1.77
CA GLY A 471 -11.88 6.25 -0.58
C GLY A 471 -11.71 7.21 0.60
N VAL A 472 -11.61 6.67 1.81
CA VAL A 472 -11.54 7.48 3.04
C VAL A 472 -10.39 8.48 3.00
N LYS A 473 -10.64 9.67 3.55
CA LYS A 473 -9.65 10.74 3.72
C LYS A 473 -8.75 10.43 4.91
N SER A 474 -7.45 10.28 4.69
CA SER A 474 -6.44 10.11 5.75
C SER A 474 -5.73 11.42 6.08
N MET A 475 -5.02 11.46 7.21
CA MET A 475 -4.12 12.57 7.56
C MET A 475 -2.91 12.62 6.63
N LEU A 476 -2.47 11.46 6.14
CA LEU A 476 -1.45 11.34 5.12
C LEU A 476 -2.11 11.39 3.75
N GLY A 477 -1.67 12.33 2.90
CA GLY A 477 -2.23 12.53 1.57
C GLY A 477 -2.19 11.26 0.73
N GLU A 478 -1.05 10.55 0.73
CA GLU A 478 -0.86 9.31 -0.02
C GLU A 478 -1.77 8.16 0.45
N GLU A 479 -2.26 8.18 1.69
CA GLU A 479 -3.18 7.15 2.19
C GLU A 479 -4.66 7.55 2.09
N SER A 480 -4.93 8.76 1.58
CA SER A 480 -6.30 9.15 1.26
C SER A 480 -6.67 8.57 -0.10
N GLY A 481 -7.91 8.11 -0.23
CA GLY A 481 -8.46 7.63 -1.50
C GLY A 481 -8.12 8.57 -2.68
N PRO A 482 -7.91 8.03 -3.88
CA PRO A 482 -7.52 8.83 -5.03
C PRO A 482 -8.72 9.64 -5.53
N SER A 483 -8.47 10.69 -6.33
CA SER A 483 -9.54 11.29 -7.11
C SER A 483 -9.84 10.43 -8.35
N GLY A 484 -11.00 10.67 -8.97
CA GLY A 484 -11.40 9.99 -10.20
C GLY A 484 -10.45 10.26 -11.38
N PRO A 485 -10.72 9.66 -12.55
CA PRO A 485 -9.82 9.74 -13.71
C PRO A 485 -9.73 11.15 -14.32
N LYS A 486 -10.79 11.97 -14.17
CA LYS A 486 -10.92 13.32 -14.75
C LYS A 486 -10.31 14.43 -13.89
N TRP A 487 -10.56 14.43 -12.59
CA TRP A 487 -10.24 15.56 -11.70
C TRP A 487 -8.97 15.32 -10.88
N ASP A 488 -8.21 16.38 -10.63
CA ASP A 488 -7.09 16.37 -9.69
C ASP A 488 -7.56 16.14 -8.24
N LYS A 489 -6.63 15.79 -7.36
CA LYS A 489 -6.93 15.59 -5.95
C LYS A 489 -7.31 16.92 -5.29
N PRO A 490 -8.43 17.01 -4.57
CA PRO A 490 -8.80 18.20 -3.80
C PRO A 490 -7.69 18.60 -2.83
N ARG A 491 -7.28 19.87 -2.86
CA ARG A 491 -6.27 20.43 -1.97
C ARG A 491 -6.92 21.19 -0.82
N ARG A 492 -6.29 21.15 0.35
CA ARG A 492 -6.72 21.93 1.51
C ARG A 492 -6.70 23.42 1.15
N ASN A 493 -7.82 24.12 1.37
CA ASN A 493 -8.03 25.55 1.11
C ASN A 493 -8.16 25.96 -0.38
N GLN A 494 -8.48 25.05 -1.29
CA GLN A 494 -8.89 25.40 -2.66
C GLN A 494 -10.38 25.11 -2.85
N ALA A 495 -11.13 26.09 -3.38
CA ALA A 495 -12.57 26.00 -3.58
C ALA A 495 -12.99 25.16 -4.81
N GLY A 496 -12.04 24.52 -5.49
CA GLY A 496 -12.30 23.74 -6.70
C GLY A 496 -11.16 22.80 -7.05
N VAL A 497 -11.35 22.02 -8.11
CA VAL A 497 -10.38 21.05 -8.63
C VAL A 497 -10.19 21.28 -10.12
N SER A 498 -8.93 21.20 -10.56
CA SER A 498 -8.56 21.22 -11.97
C SER A 498 -8.83 19.87 -12.62
N GLU A 499 -9.07 19.92 -13.92
CA GLU A 499 -9.01 18.71 -14.73
C GLU A 499 -7.55 18.26 -14.88
N ARG A 500 -7.32 16.94 -14.78
CA ARG A 500 -5.98 16.38 -14.90
C ARG A 500 -5.45 16.62 -16.30
N ILE A 501 -4.15 16.93 -16.42
CA ILE A 501 -3.51 17.10 -17.73
C ILE A 501 -3.67 15.85 -18.61
N ARG A 502 -3.54 14.66 -18.02
CA ARG A 502 -3.74 13.38 -18.70
C ARG A 502 -5.17 13.17 -19.22
N TRP A 503 -6.16 13.90 -18.72
CA TRP A 503 -7.54 13.81 -19.17
C TRP A 503 -7.86 14.89 -20.21
N GLY A 504 -7.57 16.15 -19.91
CA GLY A 504 -7.94 17.29 -20.77
C GLY A 504 -6.95 17.58 -21.90
N ARG A 505 -5.65 17.30 -21.69
CA ARG A 505 -4.55 17.64 -22.61
C ARG A 505 -3.52 16.49 -22.72
N PRO A 506 -3.92 15.29 -23.14
CA PRO A 506 -3.05 14.11 -23.12
C PRO A 506 -1.86 14.18 -24.09
N LEU A 507 -1.93 14.93 -25.19
CA LEU A 507 -0.75 15.14 -26.05
C LEU A 507 0.30 16.05 -25.40
N GLU A 508 -0.13 17.12 -24.71
CA GLU A 508 0.80 17.95 -23.90
C GLU A 508 1.48 17.13 -22.81
N TRP A 509 0.76 16.18 -22.22
CA TRP A 509 1.32 15.29 -21.21
C TRP A 509 2.38 14.34 -21.79
N LEU A 510 2.14 13.76 -22.97
CA LEU A 510 3.15 12.98 -23.70
C LEU A 510 4.42 13.81 -23.90
N ALA A 511 4.28 15.04 -24.42
CA ALA A 511 5.41 15.93 -24.66
C ALA A 511 6.17 16.32 -23.37
N GLN A 512 5.50 16.35 -22.21
CA GLN A 512 6.15 16.55 -20.92
C GLN A 512 6.97 15.34 -20.48
N LEU A 513 6.44 14.12 -20.68
CA LEU A 513 7.14 12.89 -20.33
C LEU A 513 8.36 12.64 -21.22
N GLU A 514 8.26 12.94 -22.52
CA GLU A 514 9.40 12.85 -23.44
C GLU A 514 10.58 13.74 -22.98
N LYS A 515 10.29 14.95 -22.49
CA LYS A 515 11.32 15.87 -21.96
C LYS A 515 12.00 15.35 -20.69
N ASN A 516 11.29 14.55 -19.89
CA ASN A 516 11.80 14.02 -18.63
C ASN A 516 12.58 12.70 -18.81
N SER A 517 12.51 12.07 -19.98
CA SER A 517 13.16 10.79 -20.30
C SER A 517 14.66 10.91 -20.64
N HIS A 518 15.25 12.09 -20.47
CA HIS A 518 16.64 12.43 -20.83
C HIS A 518 17.57 12.61 -19.65
#